data_AF-A0A957E4H5-F1
#
_entry.id   AF-A0A957E4H5-F1
#
_cell.length_a   1.000
_cell.length_b   1.000
_cell.length_c   1.000
_cell.angle_alpha   90.00
_cell.angle_beta   90.00
_cell.angle_gamma   90.00
#
_symmetry.space_group_name_H-M   'P 1'
#
loop_
_entity.id
_entity.type
_entity.pdbx_description
1 polymer ?
#
loop_
_entity_poly.entity_id
_entity_poly.type
_entity_poly.pdbx_seq_one_letter_code
_entity_poly.pdbx_strand_id
1 'polypeptide(L)'
;MKRFNKRQIAGWFAVSLSIAVTCFWAFWGIIENFHEGWYFASWLSNMGLMFIQYLSPMLIFMGVTLISIFWPRLGGILYVVLALLAIWFFQAFSNAATFLIIVPLIGLGGLFWYGRPQPRKVAAALTAALPMLTLIIAGIEPVVRVSQRMDDGNLQARLVAGNDVNLIWAPDGPGWPREGTTWYEAQQICQHLSEDGLILAAVPQDIWRLPTVDEAVRSMTRHNHNSGGVWDAETVKAVYKIAPDKESPLWNIHSQVIYWWTTTEVDETYAYMIAYDGKVWPRTKEFGPAYLGFRCVKRPFRL
;
A
#
# COMPACT_ATOMS: atom_id res chain seq x y z
N MET A 1 -14.66 -44.69 17.66
CA MET A 1 -14.54 -43.25 17.34
C MET A 1 -15.54 -42.46 18.18
N LYS A 2 -15.11 -41.51 19.02
CA LYS A 2 -16.04 -40.62 19.76
C LYS A 2 -16.78 -39.73 18.74
N ARG A 3 -18.12 -39.82 18.68
CA ARG A 3 -18.93 -38.88 17.87
C ARG A 3 -18.84 -37.49 18.50
N PHE A 4 -18.37 -36.52 17.73
CA PHE A 4 -18.40 -35.12 18.14
C PHE A 4 -19.85 -34.64 18.28
N ASN A 5 -20.13 -33.86 19.32
CA ASN A 5 -21.42 -33.21 19.48
C ASN A 5 -21.61 -32.15 18.38
N LYS A 6 -22.83 -31.99 17.84
CA LYS A 6 -23.17 -30.93 16.86
C LYS A 6 -22.69 -29.54 17.30
N ARG A 7 -22.76 -29.21 18.60
CA ARG A 7 -22.25 -27.94 19.15
C ARG A 7 -20.72 -27.82 19.05
N GLN A 8 -19.99 -28.92 19.20
CA GLN A 8 -18.54 -28.93 19.05
C GLN A 8 -18.15 -28.74 17.59
N ILE A 9 -18.84 -29.39 16.67
CA ILE A 9 -18.62 -29.24 15.22
C ILE A 9 -18.86 -27.79 14.81
N ALA A 10 -20.01 -27.21 15.19
CA ALA A 10 -20.31 -25.80 14.91
C ALA A 10 -19.27 -24.85 15.52
N GLY A 11 -18.83 -25.12 16.75
CA GLY A 11 -17.81 -24.32 17.42
C GLY A 11 -16.44 -24.37 16.73
N TRP A 12 -15.99 -25.55 16.30
CA TRP A 12 -14.74 -25.70 15.56
C TRP A 12 -14.84 -25.10 14.15
N PHE A 13 -15.98 -25.23 13.49
CA PHE A 13 -16.22 -24.56 12.21
C PHE A 13 -16.12 -23.03 12.35
N ALA A 14 -16.71 -22.45 13.39
CA ALA A 14 -16.60 -21.01 13.69
C ALA A 14 -15.14 -20.58 13.92
N VAL A 15 -14.39 -21.36 14.71
CA VAL A 15 -12.96 -21.12 14.99
C VAL A 15 -12.13 -21.19 13.70
N SER A 16 -12.31 -22.23 12.88
CA SER A 16 -11.58 -22.38 11.62
C SER A 16 -11.84 -21.23 10.66
N LEU A 17 -13.10 -20.82 10.49
CA LEU A 17 -13.44 -19.68 9.64
C LEU A 17 -12.84 -18.37 10.18
N SER A 18 -12.89 -18.16 11.49
CA SER A 18 -12.32 -16.96 12.12
C SER A 18 -10.79 -16.92 12.00
N ILE A 19 -10.12 -18.07 12.13
CA ILE A 19 -8.68 -18.19 11.89
C ILE A 19 -8.35 -17.81 10.44
N ALA A 20 -9.09 -18.34 9.47
CA ALA A 20 -8.87 -18.02 8.06
C ALA A 20 -9.00 -16.51 7.79
N VAL A 21 -10.04 -15.87 8.33
CA VAL A 21 -10.24 -14.42 8.24
C VAL A 21 -9.10 -13.66 8.91
N THR A 22 -8.67 -14.07 10.10
CA THR A 22 -7.61 -13.38 10.86
C THR A 22 -6.25 -13.55 10.19
N CYS A 23 -5.94 -14.73 9.66
CA CYS A 23 -4.72 -14.97 8.86
C CYS A 23 -4.72 -14.15 7.57
N PHE A 24 -5.86 -14.03 6.89
CA PHE A 24 -5.97 -13.18 5.70
C PHE A 24 -5.63 -11.72 6.04
N TRP A 25 -6.20 -11.17 7.12
CA TRP A 25 -5.89 -9.80 7.55
C TRP A 25 -4.46 -9.64 8.07
N ALA A 26 -3.89 -10.66 8.70
CA ALA A 26 -2.48 -10.66 9.10
C ALA A 26 -1.56 -10.57 7.87
N PHE A 27 -1.82 -11.40 6.85
CA PHE A 27 -1.07 -11.43 5.60
C PHE A 27 -1.18 -10.10 4.84
N TRP A 28 -2.41 -9.63 4.61
CA TRP A 28 -2.64 -8.39 3.88
C TRP A 28 -2.07 -7.18 4.64
N GLY A 29 -2.40 -7.06 5.93
CA GLY A 29 -1.98 -5.92 6.74
C GLY A 29 -0.45 -5.77 6.83
N ILE A 30 0.29 -6.86 7.03
CA ILE A 30 1.75 -6.76 7.14
C ILE A 30 2.42 -6.43 5.80
N ILE A 31 1.91 -6.93 4.69
CA ILE A 31 2.42 -6.62 3.35
C ILE A 31 2.15 -5.15 3.02
N GLU A 32 0.91 -4.69 3.19
CA GLU A 32 0.54 -3.30 2.90
C GLU A 32 1.29 -2.31 3.81
N ASN A 33 1.50 -2.66 5.08
CA ASN A 33 2.29 -1.84 5.99
C ASN A 33 3.70 -1.54 5.45
N PHE A 34 4.38 -2.53 4.87
CA PHE A 34 5.72 -2.34 4.29
C PHE A 34 5.70 -1.89 2.82
N HIS A 35 4.55 -1.98 2.15
CA HIS A 35 4.35 -1.43 0.81
C HIS A 35 4.11 0.09 0.86
N GLU A 36 3.16 0.52 1.70
CA GLU A 36 2.65 1.89 1.75
C GLU A 36 2.93 2.61 3.06
N GLY A 37 2.94 1.90 4.20
CA GLY A 37 2.94 2.50 5.54
C GLY A 37 4.30 2.82 6.14
N TRP A 38 5.37 2.17 5.68
CA TRP A 38 6.69 2.28 6.31
C TRP A 38 7.54 3.40 5.69
N TYR A 39 7.24 4.63 6.05
CA TYR A 39 7.95 5.81 5.54
C TYR A 39 8.33 6.83 6.61
N PHE A 40 7.86 6.74 7.87
CA PHE A 40 8.30 7.72 8.87
C PHE A 40 9.78 7.54 9.20
N ALA A 41 10.50 8.64 9.45
CA ALA A 41 11.84 8.58 10.03
C ALA A 41 11.81 8.05 11.47
N SER A 42 10.72 8.31 12.20
CA SER A 42 10.50 7.81 13.56
C SER A 42 10.00 6.37 13.54
N TRP A 43 10.77 5.47 14.15
CA TRP A 43 10.36 4.08 14.37
C TRP A 43 9.01 3.96 15.07
N LEU A 44 8.77 4.79 16.10
CA LEU A 44 7.53 4.75 16.87
C LEU A 44 6.32 5.14 16.01
N SER A 45 6.49 6.08 15.07
CA SER A 45 5.42 6.46 14.15
C SER A 45 5.09 5.34 13.17
N ASN A 46 6.09 4.64 12.62
CA ASN A 46 5.87 3.45 11.80
C ASN A 46 5.17 2.33 12.57
N MET A 47 5.56 2.09 13.83
CA MET A 47 4.88 1.11 14.69
C MET A 47 3.44 1.49 14.97
N GLY A 48 3.18 2.76 15.29
CA GLY A 48 1.83 3.27 15.49
C GLY A 48 0.96 3.03 14.26
N LEU A 49 1.45 3.39 13.08
CA LEU A 49 0.74 3.18 11.81
C LEU A 49 0.49 1.69 11.55
N MET A 50 1.51 0.85 11.74
CA MET A 50 1.41 -0.60 11.57
C MET A 50 0.28 -1.20 12.41
N PHE A 51 0.23 -0.89 13.71
CA PHE A 51 -0.76 -1.48 14.61
C PHE A 51 -2.16 -0.87 14.47
N ILE A 52 -2.26 0.44 14.25
CA ILE A 52 -3.54 1.16 14.23
C ILE A 52 -4.22 1.04 12.87
N GLN A 53 -3.48 1.20 11.78
CA GLN A 53 -4.06 1.24 10.44
C GLN A 53 -4.04 -0.14 9.79
N TYR A 54 -2.90 -0.81 9.76
CA TYR A 54 -2.72 -2.01 8.93
C TYR A 54 -3.06 -3.33 9.65
N LEU A 55 -2.71 -3.47 10.93
CA LEU A 55 -2.95 -4.68 11.70
C LEU A 55 -4.22 -4.63 12.55
N SER A 56 -4.90 -3.48 12.65
CA SER A 56 -6.10 -3.37 13.48
C SER A 56 -7.23 -4.33 13.08
N PRO A 57 -7.49 -4.64 11.78
CA PRO A 57 -8.50 -5.65 11.45
C PRO A 57 -8.13 -7.03 12.02
N MET A 58 -6.89 -7.46 11.83
CA MET A 58 -6.39 -8.73 12.39
C MET A 58 -6.56 -8.77 13.91
N LEU A 59 -6.12 -7.72 14.62
CA LEU A 59 -6.19 -7.67 16.09
C LEU A 59 -7.62 -7.67 16.60
N ILE A 60 -8.53 -6.94 15.95
CA ILE A 60 -9.96 -6.92 16.29
C ILE A 60 -10.59 -8.30 16.10
N PHE A 61 -10.39 -8.93 14.95
CA PHE A 61 -10.94 -10.26 14.67
C PHE A 61 -10.39 -11.32 15.62
N MET A 62 -9.08 -11.30 15.87
CA MET A 62 -8.44 -12.19 16.83
C MET A 62 -9.02 -12.01 18.24
N GLY A 63 -9.14 -10.76 18.71
CA GLY A 63 -9.68 -10.44 20.03
C GLY A 63 -11.13 -10.88 20.20
N VAL A 64 -12.00 -10.56 19.24
CA VAL A 64 -13.42 -10.97 19.26
C VAL A 64 -13.55 -12.50 19.18
N THR A 65 -12.72 -13.18 18.40
CA THR A 65 -12.70 -14.65 18.32
C THR A 65 -12.31 -15.27 19.67
N LEU A 66 -11.26 -14.75 20.31
CA LEU A 66 -10.83 -15.22 21.63
C LEU A 66 -11.93 -15.04 22.68
N ILE A 67 -12.57 -13.86 22.72
CA ILE A 67 -13.73 -13.61 23.58
C ILE A 67 -14.85 -14.61 23.27
N SER A 68 -15.11 -14.91 21.99
CA SER A 68 -16.15 -15.84 21.55
C SER A 68 -15.89 -17.29 21.95
N ILE A 69 -14.62 -17.71 22.08
CA ILE A 69 -14.27 -19.07 22.54
C ILE A 69 -14.61 -19.25 24.02
N PHE A 70 -14.38 -18.23 24.86
CA PHE A 70 -14.59 -18.30 26.31
C PHE A 70 -15.99 -17.87 26.75
N TRP A 71 -16.56 -16.85 26.11
CA TRP A 71 -17.88 -16.26 26.37
C TRP A 71 -18.70 -16.15 25.08
N PRO A 72 -19.25 -17.27 24.58
CA PRO A 72 -19.74 -17.30 23.21
C PRO A 72 -20.98 -16.44 22.94
N ARG A 73 -21.79 -16.14 23.96
CA ARG A 73 -22.92 -15.19 23.84
C ARG A 73 -22.42 -13.76 23.67
N LEU A 74 -21.46 -13.34 24.49
CA LEU A 74 -20.84 -12.03 24.38
C LEU A 74 -20.13 -11.89 23.03
N GLY A 75 -19.37 -12.91 22.64
CA GLY A 75 -18.73 -12.99 21.32
C GLY A 75 -19.71 -12.86 20.15
N GLY A 76 -20.84 -13.57 20.21
CA GLY A 76 -21.89 -13.44 19.21
C GLY A 76 -22.46 -12.02 19.09
N ILE A 77 -22.68 -11.33 20.21
CA ILE A 77 -23.08 -9.91 20.22
C ILE A 77 -22.00 -9.03 19.59
N LEU A 78 -20.73 -9.23 19.94
CA LEU A 78 -19.62 -8.44 19.38
C LEU A 78 -19.52 -8.58 17.86
N TYR A 79 -19.74 -9.77 17.29
CA TYR A 79 -19.79 -9.93 15.83
C TYR A 79 -20.95 -9.18 15.19
N VAL A 80 -22.12 -9.14 15.83
CA VAL A 80 -23.26 -8.33 15.35
C VAL A 80 -22.91 -6.84 15.42
N VAL A 81 -22.27 -6.37 16.49
CA VAL A 81 -21.79 -4.99 16.60
C VAL A 81 -20.78 -4.67 15.50
N LEU A 82 -19.81 -5.54 15.23
CA LEU A 82 -18.87 -5.37 14.11
C LEU A 82 -19.58 -5.31 12.75
N ALA A 83 -20.62 -6.12 12.55
CA ALA A 83 -21.43 -6.07 11.32
C ALA A 83 -22.16 -4.73 11.17
N LEU A 84 -22.72 -4.19 12.26
CA LEU A 84 -23.35 -2.85 12.26
C LEU A 84 -22.34 -1.73 12.00
N LEU A 85 -21.15 -1.82 12.59
CA LEU A 85 -20.06 -0.87 12.33
C LEU A 85 -19.62 -0.94 10.85
N ALA A 86 -19.53 -2.14 10.27
CA ALA A 86 -19.22 -2.31 8.86
C ALA A 86 -20.32 -1.76 7.93
N ILE A 87 -21.60 -1.93 8.29
CA ILE A 87 -22.74 -1.33 7.56
C ILE A 87 -22.57 0.19 7.46
N TRP A 88 -22.28 0.81 8.60
CA TRP A 88 -22.12 2.26 8.70
C TRP A 88 -20.85 2.74 7.97
N PHE A 89 -19.70 2.12 8.25
CA PHE A 89 -18.40 2.55 7.72
C PHE A 89 -18.31 2.42 6.19
N PHE A 90 -18.78 1.30 5.64
CA PHE A 90 -18.72 1.04 4.19
C PHE A 90 -19.98 1.48 3.43
N GLN A 91 -20.90 2.18 4.10
CA GLN A 91 -22.18 2.63 3.51
C GLN A 91 -22.89 1.50 2.74
N ALA A 92 -23.22 0.39 3.42
CA ALA A 92 -23.65 -0.86 2.76
C ALA A 92 -24.83 -0.73 1.78
N PHE A 93 -25.67 0.29 1.92
CA PHE A 93 -26.81 0.53 1.03
C PHE A 93 -26.43 1.17 -0.30
N SER A 94 -25.27 1.83 -0.39
CA SER A 94 -24.69 2.31 -1.65
C SER A 94 -23.64 1.37 -2.22
N ASN A 95 -23.16 0.39 -1.43
CA ASN A 95 -22.15 -0.58 -1.85
C ASN A 95 -22.59 -2.03 -1.57
N ALA A 96 -23.10 -2.70 -2.59
CA ALA A 96 -23.56 -4.08 -2.49
C ALA A 96 -22.45 -5.07 -2.06
N ALA A 97 -21.16 -4.76 -2.31
CA ALA A 97 -20.06 -5.61 -1.89
C ALA A 97 -19.94 -5.70 -0.36
N THR A 98 -20.45 -4.71 0.39
CA THR A 98 -20.43 -4.72 1.86
C THR A 98 -21.23 -5.90 2.44
N PHE A 99 -22.24 -6.42 1.73
CA PHE A 99 -22.97 -7.62 2.16
C PHE A 99 -22.08 -8.88 2.24
N LEU A 100 -21.02 -8.94 1.43
CA LEU A 100 -20.01 -10.02 1.50
C LEU A 100 -19.19 -9.97 2.80
N ILE A 101 -19.22 -8.85 3.52
CA ILE A 101 -18.59 -8.70 4.84
C ILE A 101 -19.63 -8.94 5.94
N ILE A 102 -20.80 -8.32 5.83
CA ILE A 102 -21.85 -8.34 6.87
C ILE A 102 -22.39 -9.76 7.11
N VAL A 103 -22.71 -10.48 6.04
CA VAL A 103 -23.35 -11.80 6.16
C VAL A 103 -22.43 -12.81 6.86
N PRO A 104 -21.14 -12.95 6.51
CA PRO A 104 -20.21 -13.78 7.26
C PRO A 104 -20.04 -13.37 8.72
N LEU A 105 -20.03 -12.07 9.04
CA LEU A 105 -19.93 -11.60 10.43
C LEU A 105 -21.13 -12.05 11.28
N ILE A 106 -22.36 -11.85 10.78
CA ILE A 106 -23.57 -12.30 11.47
C ILE A 106 -23.60 -13.82 11.58
N GLY A 107 -23.20 -14.52 10.51
CA GLY A 107 -23.08 -15.98 10.48
C GLY A 107 -22.10 -16.51 11.54
N LEU A 108 -20.91 -15.91 11.65
CA LEU A 108 -19.93 -16.20 12.70
C LEU A 108 -20.50 -15.94 14.10
N GLY A 109 -21.21 -14.82 14.28
CA GLY A 109 -21.88 -14.49 15.53
C GLY A 109 -22.87 -15.58 15.97
N GLY A 110 -23.72 -16.04 15.04
CA GLY A 110 -24.66 -17.15 15.28
C GLY A 110 -23.96 -18.49 15.55
N LEU A 111 -22.90 -18.80 14.80
CA LEU A 111 -22.11 -20.02 14.99
C LEU A 111 -21.43 -20.05 16.36
N PHE A 112 -20.86 -18.94 16.84
CA PHE A 112 -20.30 -18.87 18.20
C PHE A 112 -21.39 -18.88 19.27
N TRP A 113 -22.52 -18.20 19.04
CA TRP A 113 -23.64 -18.19 19.99
C TRP A 113 -24.06 -19.62 20.38
N TYR A 114 -24.23 -20.49 19.38
CA TYR A 114 -24.60 -21.89 19.56
C TYR A 114 -23.41 -22.84 19.82
N GLY A 115 -22.31 -22.64 19.10
CA GLY A 115 -21.15 -23.51 19.06
C GLY A 115 -20.32 -23.49 20.34
N ARG A 116 -19.62 -24.59 20.62
CA ARG A 116 -18.77 -24.76 21.80
C ARG A 116 -17.49 -25.52 21.41
N PRO A 117 -16.44 -24.82 20.93
CA PRO A 117 -15.19 -25.49 20.61
C PRO A 117 -14.60 -26.10 21.87
N GLN A 118 -14.23 -27.38 21.79
CA GLN A 118 -13.65 -28.15 22.88
C GLN A 118 -12.52 -29.01 22.31
N PRO A 119 -11.31 -29.01 22.91
CA PRO A 119 -10.91 -28.23 24.10
C PRO A 119 -10.65 -26.74 23.78
N ARG A 120 -11.17 -25.84 24.62
CA ARG A 120 -11.10 -24.38 24.41
C ARG A 120 -9.67 -23.83 24.36
N LYS A 121 -8.76 -24.37 25.18
CA LYS A 121 -7.35 -23.94 25.20
C LYS A 121 -6.66 -24.15 23.85
N VAL A 122 -6.95 -25.25 23.17
CA VAL A 122 -6.41 -25.53 21.84
C VAL A 122 -7.00 -24.57 20.81
N ALA A 123 -8.31 -24.35 20.85
CA ALA A 123 -8.96 -23.38 19.96
C ALA A 123 -8.37 -21.96 20.13
N ALA A 124 -8.17 -21.52 21.37
CA ALA A 124 -7.57 -20.21 21.66
C ALA A 124 -6.10 -20.13 21.22
N ALA A 125 -5.31 -21.18 21.50
CA ALA A 125 -3.92 -21.25 21.07
C ALA A 125 -3.78 -21.18 19.54
N LEU A 126 -4.61 -21.93 18.79
CA LEU A 126 -4.61 -21.87 17.32
C LEU A 126 -5.07 -20.50 16.79
N THR A 127 -6.07 -19.90 17.43
CA THR A 127 -6.59 -18.58 17.08
C THR A 127 -5.54 -17.48 17.19
N ALA A 128 -4.65 -17.57 18.17
CA ALA A 128 -3.56 -16.61 18.33
C ALA A 128 -2.32 -16.99 17.52
N ALA A 129 -1.89 -18.25 17.57
CA ALA A 129 -0.62 -18.68 17.00
C ALA A 129 -0.59 -18.62 15.47
N LEU A 130 -1.67 -19.04 14.79
CA LEU A 130 -1.66 -19.11 13.33
C LEU A 130 -1.60 -17.73 12.67
N PRO A 131 -2.42 -16.73 13.05
CA PRO A 131 -2.29 -15.39 12.48
C PRO A 131 -0.96 -14.72 12.81
N MET A 132 -0.42 -14.92 14.02
CA MET A 132 0.91 -14.40 14.39
C MET A 132 2.02 -15.04 13.55
N LEU A 133 1.93 -16.36 13.30
CA LEU A 133 2.86 -17.05 12.41
C LEU A 133 2.75 -16.53 10.96
N THR A 134 1.51 -16.33 10.47
CA THR A 134 1.28 -15.72 9.16
C THR A 134 1.90 -14.34 9.06
N LEU A 135 1.69 -13.47 10.07
CA LEU A 135 2.27 -12.13 10.13
C LEU A 135 3.80 -12.18 10.06
N ILE A 136 4.43 -13.05 10.85
CA ILE A 136 5.90 -13.18 10.88
C ILE A 136 6.40 -13.66 9.52
N ILE A 137 5.86 -14.76 8.98
CA ILE A 137 6.33 -15.35 7.72
C ILE A 137 6.14 -14.37 6.57
N ALA A 138 4.96 -13.76 6.44
CA ALA A 138 4.67 -12.81 5.37
C ALA A 138 5.42 -11.49 5.53
N GLY A 139 5.82 -11.12 6.75
CA GLY A 139 6.56 -9.90 7.04
C GLY A 139 8.08 -9.99 6.83
N ILE A 140 8.67 -11.18 6.75
CA ILE A 140 10.14 -11.34 6.63
C ILE A 140 10.69 -10.67 5.37
N GLU A 141 10.15 -10.97 4.19
CA GLU A 141 10.67 -10.37 2.95
C GLU A 141 10.48 -8.85 2.92
N PRO A 142 9.28 -8.30 3.21
CA PRO A 142 9.07 -6.87 3.16
C PRO A 142 9.89 -6.10 4.19
N VAL A 143 10.07 -6.63 5.41
CA VAL A 143 10.89 -5.96 6.43
C VAL A 143 12.36 -5.94 6.04
N VAL A 144 12.89 -7.05 5.49
CA VAL A 144 14.27 -7.12 5.00
C VAL A 144 14.47 -6.12 3.86
N ARG A 145 13.57 -6.13 2.87
CA ARG A 145 13.59 -5.18 1.75
C ARG A 145 13.61 -3.73 2.25
N VAL A 146 12.65 -3.34 3.08
CA VAL A 146 12.54 -1.95 3.56
C VAL A 146 13.73 -1.55 4.44
N SER A 147 14.28 -2.48 5.22
CA SER A 147 15.48 -2.24 6.06
C SER A 147 16.76 -2.02 5.26
N GLN A 148 16.79 -2.45 4.00
CA GLN A 148 17.93 -2.36 3.10
C GLN A 148 17.80 -1.20 2.11
N ARG A 149 16.74 -0.37 2.22
CA ARG A 149 16.55 0.76 1.34
C ARG A 149 17.69 1.76 1.45
N MET A 150 18.24 2.14 0.31
CA MET A 150 19.25 3.19 0.23
C MET A 150 18.61 4.57 0.38
N ASP A 151 19.09 5.32 1.36
CA ASP A 151 18.83 6.74 1.53
C ASP A 151 20.15 7.46 1.78
N ASP A 152 20.51 8.34 0.85
CA ASP A 152 21.72 9.16 0.96
C ASP A 152 21.44 10.57 1.50
N GLY A 153 20.20 10.85 1.89
CA GLY A 153 19.76 12.11 2.49
C GLY A 153 19.81 13.32 1.55
N ASN A 154 20.18 13.14 0.28
CA ASN A 154 20.33 14.24 -0.65
C ASN A 154 19.06 14.38 -1.50
N LEU A 155 18.25 15.34 -1.06
CA LEU A 155 16.99 15.73 -1.67
C LEU A 155 17.13 16.88 -2.69
N GLN A 156 18.35 17.19 -3.15
CA GLN A 156 18.59 18.25 -4.13
C GLN A 156 18.28 17.80 -5.56
N ALA A 157 18.44 18.71 -6.53
CA ALA A 157 18.34 18.38 -7.94
C ALA A 157 19.43 17.36 -8.30
N ARG A 158 19.06 16.30 -9.03
CA ARG A 158 19.95 15.17 -9.30
C ARG A 158 19.99 14.78 -10.76
N LEU A 159 21.19 14.71 -11.31
CA LEU A 159 21.42 14.07 -12.60
C LEU A 159 21.31 12.55 -12.42
N VAL A 160 20.33 11.94 -13.08
CA VAL A 160 20.20 10.49 -13.19
C VAL A 160 20.52 10.12 -14.63
N ALA A 161 21.63 9.41 -14.79
CA ALA A 161 22.16 8.97 -16.08
C ALA A 161 22.32 7.45 -16.11
N GLY A 162 22.05 6.84 -17.26
CA GLY A 162 22.15 5.40 -17.50
C GLY A 162 20.98 4.87 -18.30
N ASN A 163 21.10 3.67 -18.89
CA ASN A 163 20.01 3.05 -19.66
C ASN A 163 19.39 3.97 -20.74
N ASP A 164 20.26 4.71 -21.42
CA ASP A 164 19.97 5.73 -22.44
C ASP A 164 19.14 6.94 -21.98
N VAL A 165 18.98 7.14 -20.67
CA VAL A 165 18.43 8.37 -20.11
C VAL A 165 19.53 9.24 -19.49
N ASN A 166 19.34 10.56 -19.60
CA ASN A 166 20.21 11.57 -19.00
C ASN A 166 19.34 12.78 -18.61
N LEU A 167 18.82 12.76 -17.39
CA LEU A 167 17.81 13.72 -16.91
C LEU A 167 18.21 14.30 -15.56
N ILE A 168 17.93 15.58 -15.36
CA ILE A 168 17.97 16.23 -14.05
C ILE A 168 16.58 16.12 -13.44
N TRP A 169 16.49 15.46 -12.28
CA TRP A 169 15.28 15.32 -11.49
C TRP A 169 15.21 16.44 -10.44
N ALA A 170 14.01 17.01 -10.26
CA ALA A 170 13.79 18.17 -9.40
C ALA A 170 14.17 17.92 -7.93
N PRO A 171 14.58 18.97 -7.18
CA PRO A 171 14.78 18.88 -5.74
C PRO A 171 13.45 18.74 -4.99
N ASP A 172 13.50 18.36 -3.71
CA ASP A 172 12.34 18.32 -2.80
C ASP A 172 11.77 19.73 -2.67
N GLY A 173 10.45 19.85 -2.83
CA GLY A 173 9.79 21.14 -2.99
C GLY A 173 8.63 21.06 -4.01
N PRO A 174 8.29 22.17 -4.68
CA PRO A 174 7.14 22.18 -5.60
C PRO A 174 7.27 21.16 -6.74
N GLY A 175 8.48 20.95 -7.27
CA GLY A 175 8.74 19.98 -8.34
C GLY A 175 8.81 18.52 -7.88
N TRP A 176 8.79 18.27 -6.57
CA TRP A 176 8.82 16.93 -5.96
C TRP A 176 8.08 16.95 -4.61
N PRO A 177 6.75 17.07 -4.61
CA PRO A 177 5.98 17.19 -3.38
C PRO A 177 5.89 15.85 -2.61
N ARG A 178 5.64 15.95 -1.31
CA ARG A 178 5.45 14.81 -0.39
C ARG A 178 3.98 14.40 -0.21
N GLU A 179 3.09 15.09 -0.92
CA GLU A 179 1.66 14.83 -0.94
C GLU A 179 1.23 14.57 -2.38
N GLY A 180 0.04 13.99 -2.52
CA GLY A 180 -0.51 13.66 -3.81
C GLY A 180 -1.26 14.82 -4.45
N THR A 181 -1.45 14.71 -5.76
CA THR A 181 -2.10 15.72 -6.57
C THR A 181 -2.75 15.09 -7.80
N THR A 182 -3.59 15.84 -8.50
CA THR A 182 -4.11 15.44 -9.81
C THR A 182 -3.04 15.56 -10.89
N TRP A 183 -3.26 14.89 -12.03
CA TRP A 183 -2.34 14.96 -13.15
C TRP A 183 -2.23 16.37 -13.75
N TYR A 184 -3.36 17.09 -13.82
CA TYR A 184 -3.41 18.46 -14.36
C TYR A 184 -2.60 19.44 -13.51
N GLU A 185 -2.76 19.37 -12.19
CA GLU A 185 -2.02 20.21 -11.25
C GLU A 185 -0.53 19.85 -11.28
N ALA A 186 -0.16 18.56 -11.36
CA ALA A 186 1.23 18.15 -11.52
C ALA A 186 1.88 18.71 -12.80
N GLN A 187 1.17 18.69 -13.94
CA GLN A 187 1.66 19.30 -15.18
C GLN A 187 1.83 20.82 -15.04
N GLN A 188 0.83 21.51 -14.49
CA GLN A 188 0.86 22.95 -14.29
C GLN A 188 2.04 23.35 -13.40
N ILE A 189 2.27 22.62 -12.31
CA ILE A 189 3.39 22.87 -11.40
C ILE A 189 4.72 22.73 -12.14
N CYS A 190 4.94 21.63 -12.88
CA CYS A 190 6.19 21.47 -13.62
C CYS A 190 6.40 22.59 -14.65
N GLN A 191 5.36 23.03 -15.37
CA GLN A 191 5.47 24.12 -16.34
C GLN A 191 5.89 25.45 -15.72
N HIS A 192 5.49 25.73 -14.48
CA HIS A 192 5.77 27.00 -13.79
C HIS A 192 7.01 26.95 -12.90
N LEU A 193 7.69 25.80 -12.83
CA LEU A 193 8.81 25.62 -11.92
C LEU A 193 10.03 26.44 -12.38
N SER A 194 10.63 27.20 -11.44
CA SER A 194 11.86 27.97 -11.67
C SER A 194 13.02 27.08 -12.12
N GLU A 195 14.05 27.67 -12.73
CA GLU A 195 15.20 26.92 -13.25
C GLU A 195 15.89 26.03 -12.19
N ASP A 196 15.98 26.51 -10.95
CA ASP A 196 16.56 25.78 -9.81
C ASP A 196 15.61 24.72 -9.20
N GLY A 197 14.33 24.73 -9.57
CA GLY A 197 13.35 23.77 -9.10
C GLY A 197 12.72 24.09 -7.74
N LEU A 198 13.02 25.25 -7.13
CA LEU A 198 12.69 25.55 -5.74
C LEU A 198 11.42 26.39 -5.55
N ILE A 199 11.00 27.16 -6.56
CA ILE A 199 9.84 28.04 -6.49
C ILE A 199 8.97 27.95 -7.74
N LEU A 200 7.70 28.36 -7.61
CA LEU A 200 6.78 28.50 -8.75
C LEU A 200 6.81 29.95 -9.24
N ALA A 201 7.07 30.12 -10.54
CA ALA A 201 6.98 31.41 -11.20
C ALA A 201 5.52 31.76 -11.52
N ALA A 202 5.24 33.06 -11.65
CA ALA A 202 3.91 33.55 -12.00
C ALA A 202 3.52 33.26 -13.47
N VAL A 203 4.50 32.96 -14.32
CA VAL A 203 4.32 32.63 -15.73
C VAL A 203 4.98 31.30 -16.06
N PRO A 204 4.48 30.55 -17.06
CA PRO A 204 5.12 29.32 -17.51
C PRO A 204 6.60 29.56 -17.87
N GLN A 205 7.45 28.66 -17.39
CA GLN A 205 8.89 28.63 -17.68
C GLN A 205 9.23 27.57 -18.74
N ASP A 206 8.46 26.48 -18.80
CA ASP A 206 8.64 25.36 -19.74
C ASP A 206 10.04 24.71 -19.69
N ILE A 207 10.70 24.81 -18.53
CA ILE A 207 12.01 24.19 -18.26
C ILE A 207 11.83 22.75 -17.77
N TRP A 208 10.87 22.56 -16.87
CA TRP A 208 10.58 21.29 -16.22
C TRP A 208 9.28 20.71 -16.76
N ARG A 209 9.20 19.38 -16.75
CA ARG A 209 8.00 18.64 -17.15
C ARG A 209 7.88 17.35 -16.34
N LEU A 210 6.72 16.71 -16.42
CA LEU A 210 6.62 15.32 -15.99
C LEU A 210 7.50 14.43 -16.88
N PRO A 211 8.09 13.34 -16.34
CA PRO A 211 8.79 12.35 -17.14
C PRO A 211 7.79 11.58 -18.00
N THR A 212 8.22 11.06 -19.15
CA THR A 212 7.46 10.01 -19.85
C THR A 212 7.54 8.69 -19.08
N VAL A 213 6.67 7.73 -19.41
CA VAL A 213 6.76 6.36 -18.85
C VAL A 213 8.12 5.74 -19.15
N ASP A 214 8.59 5.82 -20.39
CA ASP A 214 9.89 5.23 -20.78
C ASP A 214 11.05 5.86 -20.00
N GLU A 215 11.07 7.19 -19.85
CA GLU A 215 12.09 7.88 -19.05
C GLU A 215 12.05 7.48 -17.57
N ALA A 216 10.86 7.39 -16.98
CA ALA A 216 10.72 6.98 -15.59
C ALA A 216 11.15 5.52 -15.38
N VAL A 217 10.66 4.61 -16.22
CA VAL A 217 11.01 3.18 -16.21
C VAL A 217 12.52 2.99 -16.36
N ARG A 218 13.15 3.66 -17.31
CA ARG A 218 14.59 3.55 -17.56
C ARG A 218 15.43 4.15 -16.44
N SER A 219 14.90 5.11 -15.68
CA SER A 219 15.60 5.77 -14.58
C SER A 219 15.59 4.97 -13.28
N MET A 220 14.66 4.02 -13.11
CA MET A 220 14.49 3.28 -11.84
C MET A 220 15.78 2.61 -11.37
N THR A 221 15.98 2.61 -10.05
CA THR A 221 17.20 2.11 -9.42
C THR A 221 16.90 1.16 -8.27
N ARG A 222 17.90 0.35 -7.92
CA ARG A 222 17.98 -0.39 -6.67
C ARG A 222 19.42 -0.51 -6.21
N HIS A 223 19.65 -0.27 -4.93
CA HIS A 223 20.96 -0.28 -4.28
C HIS A 223 22.00 0.56 -5.04
N ASN A 224 21.61 1.77 -5.46
CA ASN A 224 22.45 2.71 -6.23
C ASN A 224 22.86 2.20 -7.63
N HIS A 225 22.19 1.18 -8.16
CA HIS A 225 22.37 0.69 -9.52
C HIS A 225 21.09 0.88 -10.34
N ASN A 226 21.24 1.17 -11.63
CA ASN A 226 20.11 1.21 -12.55
C ASN A 226 19.48 -0.19 -12.68
N SER A 227 18.14 -0.26 -12.62
CA SER A 227 17.38 -1.51 -12.66
C SER A 227 17.26 -2.13 -14.06
N GLY A 228 17.74 -1.44 -15.10
CA GLY A 228 17.69 -1.88 -16.50
C GLY A 228 16.26 -1.94 -17.03
N GLY A 229 15.42 -0.98 -16.64
CA GLY A 229 14.01 -0.93 -17.02
C GLY A 229 13.81 -0.74 -18.53
N VAL A 230 12.89 -1.50 -19.10
CA VAL A 230 12.45 -1.34 -20.50
C VAL A 230 10.93 -1.23 -20.51
N TRP A 231 10.42 -0.19 -21.17
CA TRP A 231 8.99 -0.02 -21.42
C TRP A 231 8.60 -0.63 -22.76
N ASP A 232 7.64 -1.55 -22.73
CA ASP A 232 6.97 -2.05 -23.91
C ASP A 232 5.59 -1.39 -24.03
N ALA A 233 5.46 -0.48 -25.00
CA ALA A 233 4.23 0.26 -25.24
C ALA A 233 3.12 -0.59 -25.86
N GLU A 234 3.45 -1.68 -26.55
CA GLU A 234 2.45 -2.56 -27.18
C GLU A 234 1.78 -3.44 -26.13
N THR A 235 2.56 -3.99 -25.21
CA THR A 235 2.02 -4.85 -24.14
C THR A 235 1.71 -4.09 -22.85
N VAL A 236 2.01 -2.78 -22.81
CA VAL A 236 1.79 -1.89 -21.66
C VAL A 236 2.48 -2.45 -20.41
N LYS A 237 3.74 -2.86 -20.55
CA LYS A 237 4.51 -3.52 -19.49
C LYS A 237 5.91 -2.95 -19.37
N ALA A 238 6.30 -2.72 -18.12
CA ALA A 238 7.69 -2.46 -17.75
C ALA A 238 8.36 -3.77 -17.32
N VAL A 239 9.56 -4.03 -17.82
CA VAL A 239 10.39 -5.18 -17.43
C VAL A 239 11.71 -4.66 -16.90
N TYR A 240 12.23 -5.30 -15.86
CA TYR A 240 13.47 -4.91 -15.19
C TYR A 240 14.41 -6.09 -15.07
N LYS A 241 15.72 -5.83 -15.14
CA LYS A 241 16.75 -6.83 -14.79
C LYS A 241 16.76 -7.09 -13.29
N ILE A 242 16.53 -6.02 -12.51
CA ILE A 242 16.43 -6.05 -11.05
C ILE A 242 15.21 -5.23 -10.67
N ALA A 243 14.25 -5.82 -9.94
CA ALA A 243 13.06 -5.10 -9.49
C ALA A 243 13.47 -3.86 -8.67
N PRO A 244 13.06 -2.64 -9.08
CA PRO A 244 13.42 -1.42 -8.36
C PRO A 244 12.69 -1.32 -7.02
N ASP A 245 13.12 -0.38 -6.18
CA ASP A 245 12.45 -0.07 -4.91
C ASP A 245 12.46 1.45 -4.66
N LYS A 246 11.74 1.88 -3.62
CA LYS A 246 11.62 3.25 -3.16
C LYS A 246 12.93 3.67 -2.47
N GLU A 247 13.92 4.04 -3.27
CA GLU A 247 15.25 4.40 -2.82
C GLU A 247 15.79 5.67 -3.52
N SER A 248 16.82 6.26 -2.93
CA SER A 248 17.63 7.27 -3.59
C SER A 248 18.28 6.70 -4.88
N PRO A 249 18.50 7.54 -5.92
CA PRO A 249 18.31 8.99 -5.96
C PRO A 249 16.91 9.46 -6.31
N LEU A 250 16.02 8.55 -6.74
CA LEU A 250 14.71 8.91 -7.28
C LEU A 250 13.69 9.16 -6.17
N TRP A 251 13.57 8.25 -5.23
CA TRP A 251 12.49 8.29 -4.25
C TRP A 251 12.97 8.85 -2.91
N ASN A 252 12.06 9.57 -2.26
CA ASN A 252 12.22 9.98 -0.88
C ASN A 252 11.62 8.85 -0.06
N ILE A 253 12.47 8.09 0.63
CA ILE A 253 12.04 6.94 1.43
C ILE A 253 11.12 7.38 2.57
N HIS A 254 11.20 8.67 2.94
CA HIS A 254 10.43 9.29 4.01
C HIS A 254 9.17 10.05 3.56
N SER A 255 8.75 9.86 2.30
CA SER A 255 7.48 10.35 1.79
C SER A 255 6.41 9.26 1.83
N GLN A 256 5.13 9.60 1.96
CA GLN A 256 4.04 8.64 1.75
C GLN A 256 3.79 8.33 0.26
N VAL A 257 4.32 9.17 -0.65
CA VAL A 257 4.14 9.01 -2.09
C VAL A 257 4.81 7.73 -2.57
N ILE A 258 4.05 6.86 -3.23
CA ILE A 258 4.49 5.58 -3.77
C ILE A 258 4.21 5.44 -5.27
N TYR A 259 3.47 6.39 -5.85
CA TYR A 259 3.24 6.50 -7.28
C TYR A 259 3.58 7.89 -7.77
N TRP A 260 4.05 7.98 -9.01
CA TRP A 260 4.23 9.24 -9.72
C TRP A 260 3.42 9.30 -11.00
N TRP A 261 2.87 10.48 -11.26
CA TRP A 261 2.36 10.83 -12.58
C TRP A 261 3.47 10.87 -13.62
N THR A 262 3.10 10.47 -14.84
CA THR A 262 3.93 10.64 -16.04
C THR A 262 3.21 11.55 -17.03
N THR A 263 3.93 12.11 -18.00
CA THR A 263 3.33 12.86 -19.10
C THR A 263 2.69 11.97 -20.16
N THR A 264 2.89 10.65 -20.11
CA THR A 264 2.36 9.73 -21.13
C THR A 264 0.88 9.49 -20.86
N GLU A 265 0.05 9.99 -21.76
CA GLU A 265 -1.39 9.82 -21.72
C GLU A 265 -1.80 8.47 -22.31
N VAL A 266 -2.90 7.92 -21.79
CA VAL A 266 -3.61 6.79 -22.40
C VAL A 266 -4.62 7.35 -23.39
N ASP A 267 -5.37 8.36 -22.94
CA ASP A 267 -6.39 9.09 -23.68
C ASP A 267 -6.69 10.44 -22.99
N GLU A 268 -7.79 11.10 -23.36
CA GLU A 268 -8.21 12.39 -22.80
C GLU A 268 -8.49 12.32 -21.28
N THR A 269 -8.93 11.17 -20.75
CA THR A 269 -9.34 10.98 -19.35
C THR A 269 -8.27 10.31 -18.49
N TYR A 270 -7.40 9.51 -19.10
CA TYR A 270 -6.43 8.66 -18.40
C TYR A 270 -4.99 9.00 -18.75
N ALA A 271 -4.12 8.92 -17.74
CA ALA A 271 -2.67 8.99 -17.90
C ALA A 271 -2.01 7.82 -17.17
N TYR A 272 -0.77 7.50 -17.55
CA TYR A 272 0.00 6.48 -16.85
C TYR A 272 0.62 7.05 -15.57
N MET A 273 0.55 6.24 -14.51
CA MET A 273 1.35 6.42 -13.30
C MET A 273 2.34 5.26 -13.16
N ILE A 274 3.47 5.53 -12.51
CA ILE A 274 4.49 4.52 -12.19
C ILE A 274 4.62 4.38 -10.67
N ALA A 275 4.66 3.13 -10.20
CA ALA A 275 4.90 2.78 -8.82
C ALA A 275 6.41 2.71 -8.52
N TYR A 276 6.78 2.87 -7.25
CA TYR A 276 8.19 2.75 -6.83
C TYR A 276 8.81 1.38 -7.14
N ASP A 277 8.00 0.32 -7.27
CA ASP A 277 8.44 -1.02 -7.64
C ASP A 277 8.46 -1.24 -9.17
N GLY A 278 8.27 -0.16 -9.94
CA GLY A 278 8.40 -0.12 -11.38
C GLY A 278 7.14 -0.51 -12.16
N LYS A 279 6.06 -0.90 -11.48
CA LYS A 279 4.80 -1.21 -12.16
C LYS A 279 4.16 0.05 -12.72
N VAL A 280 3.57 -0.06 -13.91
CA VAL A 280 2.91 1.05 -14.62
C VAL A 280 1.44 0.70 -14.82
N TRP A 281 0.56 1.65 -14.53
CA TRP A 281 -0.88 1.45 -14.62
C TRP A 281 -1.59 2.70 -15.13
N PRO A 282 -2.69 2.57 -15.89
CA PRO A 282 -3.52 3.71 -16.23
C PRO A 282 -4.28 4.21 -14.99
N ARG A 283 -4.46 5.52 -14.90
CA ARG A 283 -5.27 6.14 -13.85
C ARG A 283 -5.98 7.40 -14.36
N THR A 284 -7.17 7.69 -13.81
CA THR A 284 -7.92 8.88 -14.20
C THR A 284 -7.15 10.13 -13.79
N LYS A 285 -7.05 11.12 -14.69
CA LYS A 285 -6.26 12.34 -14.45
C LYS A 285 -6.74 13.16 -13.24
N GLU A 286 -8.00 13.00 -12.84
CA GLU A 286 -8.62 13.64 -11.67
C GLU A 286 -8.30 12.93 -10.34
N PHE A 287 -7.76 11.71 -10.35
CA PHE A 287 -7.52 10.94 -9.13
C PHE A 287 -6.24 11.39 -8.43
N GLY A 288 -6.36 12.22 -7.38
CA GLY A 288 -5.21 12.70 -6.60
C GLY A 288 -5.21 12.27 -5.13
N PRO A 289 -5.10 10.97 -4.80
CA PRO A 289 -4.95 10.54 -3.40
C PRO A 289 -3.57 10.97 -2.86
N ALA A 290 -3.45 11.11 -1.54
CA ALA A 290 -2.23 11.58 -0.88
C ALA A 290 -0.92 10.82 -1.20
N TYR A 291 -1.03 9.59 -1.72
CA TYR A 291 0.10 8.72 -2.06
C TYR A 291 0.52 8.77 -3.54
N LEU A 292 -0.17 9.55 -4.39
CA LEU A 292 0.12 9.70 -5.82
C LEU A 292 0.55 11.13 -6.14
N GLY A 293 1.85 11.33 -6.26
CA GLY A 293 2.47 12.64 -6.52
C GLY A 293 3.18 12.68 -7.87
N PHE A 294 4.29 13.40 -7.94
CA PHE A 294 5.14 13.47 -9.12
C PHE A 294 6.57 13.89 -8.75
N ARG A 295 7.48 13.79 -9.72
CA ARG A 295 8.77 14.45 -9.68
C ARG A 295 9.12 14.97 -11.06
N CYS A 296 9.29 16.28 -11.20
CA CYS A 296 9.59 16.88 -12.50
C CYS A 296 11.01 16.54 -12.96
N VAL A 297 11.21 16.53 -14.27
CA VAL A 297 12.49 16.33 -14.93
C VAL A 297 12.79 17.44 -15.93
N LYS A 298 14.06 17.70 -16.17
CA LYS A 298 14.56 18.51 -17.29
C LYS A 298 15.77 17.84 -17.93
N ARG A 299 16.09 18.23 -19.17
CA ARG A 299 17.35 17.80 -19.80
C ARG A 299 18.52 18.64 -19.25
N PRO A 300 19.72 18.06 -19.10
CA PRO A 300 20.90 18.86 -18.83
C PRO A 300 21.15 19.82 -20.00
N PHE A 301 21.63 21.02 -19.69
CA PHE A 301 22.05 21.97 -20.72
C PHE A 301 23.16 21.32 -21.57
N ARG A 302 22.98 21.35 -22.90
CA ARG A 302 24.10 21.08 -23.80
C ARG A 302 24.99 22.31 -23.74
N LEU A 303 26.16 22.16 -23.14
CA LEU A 303 27.27 23.11 -23.30
C LEU A 303 27.72 23.13 -24.77
#